data_AF-A0A7X1M904-F1
#
_entry.id   AF-A0A7X1M904-F1
#
_cell.length_a   1.000
_cell.length_b   1.000
_cell.length_c   1.000
_cell.angle_alpha   90.00
_cell.angle_beta   90.00
_cell.angle_gamma   90.00
#
_symmetry.space_group_name_H-M   'P 1'
#
loop_
_entity.id
_entity.type
_entity.pdbx_description
1 polymer ?
#
loop_
_entity_poly.entity_id
_entity_poly.type
_entity_poly.pdbx_seq_one_letter_code
_entity_poly.pdbx_strand_id
1 'polypeptide(L)' 'MRPSERLAGTPAVRRDGHWWLVTPTGTISASDPVFTGELDRFAADMAAADRAVANLRTERTAAGGDQR' A
#
# COMPACT_ATOMS: atom_id res chain seq x y z
N MET A 1 -24.21 6.90 17.70
CA MET A 1 -23.24 6.43 16.67
C MET A 1 -22.11 7.43 16.59
N ARG A 2 -20.85 7.00 16.74
CA ARG A 2 -19.70 7.87 16.40
C ARG A 2 -19.62 7.97 14.87
N PRO A 3 -19.39 9.15 14.28
CA PRO A 3 -19.26 9.28 12.83
C PRO A 3 -18.08 8.43 12.33
N SER A 4 -18.24 7.78 11.18
CA SER A 4 -17.17 7.01 10.57
C SER A 4 -16.06 7.95 10.12
N GLU A 5 -14.82 7.63 10.46
CA GLU A 5 -13.64 8.43 10.08
C GLU A 5 -12.94 7.73 8.91
N ARG A 6 -12.73 8.44 7.79
CA ARG A 6 -11.98 7.89 6.65
C ARG A 6 -10.53 8.30 6.75
N LEU A 7 -9.61 7.33 6.65
CA LEU A 7 -8.19 7.64 6.56
C LEU A 7 -7.90 8.28 5.19
N ALA A 8 -7.36 9.50 5.23
CA ALA A 8 -7.19 10.35 4.05
C ALA A 8 -6.41 9.63 2.93
N GLY A 9 -6.96 9.64 1.71
CA GLY A 9 -6.35 9.02 0.55
C GLY A 9 -6.43 7.49 0.50
N THR A 10 -7.22 6.85 1.38
CA THR A 10 -7.32 5.38 1.44
C THR A 10 -8.76 4.87 1.43
N PRO A 11 -8.99 3.60 1.04
CA PRO A 11 -10.28 2.94 1.20
C PRO A 11 -10.63 2.60 2.66
N ALA A 12 -9.77 2.91 3.64
CA ALA A 12 -9.97 2.54 5.04
C ALA A 12 -10.90 3.50 5.79
N VAL A 13 -11.86 2.95 6.52
CA VAL A 13 -12.81 3.67 7.37
C VAL A 13 -12.83 3.08 8.79
N ARG A 14 -12.94 3.94 9.80
CA ARG A 14 -13.07 3.55 11.20
C ARG A 14 -14.53 3.57 11.61
N ARG A 15 -15.07 2.42 12.07
CA ARG A 15 -16.44 2.25 12.57
C ARG A 15 -16.39 1.50 13.89
N ASP A 16 -17.03 2.06 14.92
CA ASP A 16 -17.11 1.45 16.26
C ASP A 16 -15.74 1.00 16.81
N GLY A 17 -14.72 1.82 16.59
CA GLY A 17 -13.34 1.56 17.05
C GLY A 17 -12.52 0.64 16.15
N HIS A 18 -13.14 -0.03 15.18
CA HIS A 18 -12.51 -0.99 14.27
C HIS A 18 -12.27 -0.39 12.89
N TRP A 19 -11.22 -0.83 12.23
CA TRP A 19 -10.91 -0.44 10.86
C TRP A 19 -11.53 -1.41 9.86
N TRP A 20 -12.02 -0.85 8.77
CA TRP A 20 -12.67 -1.57 7.67
C TRP A 20 -12.14 -1.05 6.35
N LEU A 21 -11.94 -1.92 5.37
CA LEU A 21 -11.65 -1.54 3.99
C LEU A 21 -12.93 -1.56 3.17
N VAL A 22 -13.21 -0.44 2.50
CA VAL A 22 -14.33 -0.33 1.57
C VAL A 22 -13.83 -0.68 0.17
N THR A 23 -14.35 -1.76 -0.40
CA THR A 23 -14.11 -2.17 -1.78
C THR A 23 -15.38 -1.95 -2.61
N PRO A 24 -15.28 -1.96 -3.95
CA PRO A 24 -16.48 -1.91 -4.80
C PRO A 24 -17.45 -3.08 -4.56
N THR A 25 -16.94 -4.22 -4.08
CA THR A 25 -17.70 -5.45 -3.87
C THR A 25 -18.24 -5.61 -2.44
N GLY A 26 -17.84 -4.76 -1.50
CA GLY A 26 -18.29 -4.86 -0.11
C GLY A 26 -17.39 -4.13 0.89
N THR A 27 -17.54 -4.48 2.17
CA THR A 27 -16.69 -3.98 3.26
C THR A 27 -16.02 -5.15 3.94
N ILE A 28 -14.70 -5.09 4.08
CA ILE A 28 -13.88 -6.14 4.70
C ILE A 28 -13.33 -5.61 6.03
N SER A 29 -13.38 -6.43 7.07
CA SER A 29 -12.77 -6.08 8.37
C SER A 29 -11.26 -6.07 8.25
N ALA A 30 -10.63 -4.96 8.64
CA ALA A 30 -9.17 -4.87 8.71
C ALA A 30 -8.60 -5.47 10.02
N SER A 31 -9.44 -6.18 10.80
CA SER A 31 -9.01 -6.95 11.98
C SER A 31 -8.91 -8.45 11.69
N ASP A 32 -9.21 -8.88 10.45
CA ASP A 32 -8.98 -10.26 10.02
C ASP A 32 -7.47 -10.48 9.78
N PRO A 33 -6.80 -11.32 10.60
CA PRO A 33 -5.35 -11.49 10.55
C PRO A 33 -4.86 -12.11 9.23
N VAL A 34 -5.69 -12.93 8.57
CA VAL A 34 -5.34 -13.53 7.27
C VAL A 34 -5.30 -12.43 6.22
N PHE A 35 -6.35 -11.61 6.19
CA PHE A 35 -6.46 -10.53 5.22
C PHE A 35 -5.40 -9.44 5.42
N THR A 36 -5.12 -9.05 6.67
CA THR A 36 -4.04 -8.10 6.95
C THR A 36 -2.67 -8.66 6.57
N GLY A 37 -2.44 -9.96 6.78
CA GLY A 37 -1.20 -10.62 6.37
C GLY A 37 -0.98 -10.55 4.85
N GLU A 38 -2.04 -10.76 4.05
CA GLU A 38 -1.95 -10.63 2.59
C GLU A 38 -1.68 -9.19 2.14
N LEU A 39 -2.27 -8.19 2.81
CA LEU A 39 -1.99 -6.78 2.51
C LEU A 39 -0.56 -6.38 2.87
N ASP A 40 -0.04 -6.85 4.00
CA ASP A 40 1.35 -6.60 4.41
C ASP A 40 2.34 -7.22 3.42
N ARG A 41 2.04 -8.43 2.95
CA ARG A 41 2.84 -9.09 1.90
C ARG A 41 2.80 -8.31 0.59
N PHE A 42 1.60 -7.89 0.16
CA PHE A 42 1.45 -7.08 -1.03
C PHE A 42 2.23 -5.75 -0.94
N ALA A 43 2.19 -5.08 0.22
CA ALA A 43 2.95 -3.86 0.46
C ALA A 43 4.47 -4.10 0.40
N ALA A 44 4.95 -5.23 0.93
CA ALA A 44 6.35 -5.61 0.84
C ALA A 44 6.80 -5.86 -0.61
N ASP A 45 5.97 -6.53 -1.41
CA ASP A 45 6.23 -6.80 -2.83
C ASP A 45 6.27 -5.49 -3.64
N MET A 46 5.34 -4.56 -3.39
CA MET A 46 5.33 -3.22 -4.00
C MET A 46 6.60 -2.44 -3.64
N ALA A 47 7.01 -2.45 -2.37
CA ALA A 47 8.24 -1.79 -1.93
C ALA A 47 9.51 -2.44 -2.53
N ALA A 48 9.48 -3.74 -2.81
CA ALA A 48 10.56 -4.41 -3.53
C ALA A 48 10.59 -3.98 -5.01
N ALA A 49 9.44 -3.89 -5.67
CA ALA A 49 9.33 -3.42 -7.04
C ALA A 49 9.80 -1.97 -7.19
N ASP A 50 9.37 -1.07 -6.30
CA ASP A 50 9.80 0.34 -6.31
C ASP A 50 11.32 0.48 -6.16
N ARG A 51 11.93 -0.32 -5.26
CA ARG A 51 13.38 -0.38 -5.11
C ARG A 51 14.07 -0.89 -6.36
N ALA A 52 13.56 -1.94 -6.99
CA ALA A 52 14.11 -2.45 -8.24
C ALA A 52 14.06 -1.39 -9.36
N VAL A 53 12.95 -0.68 -9.49
CA VAL A 53 12.80 0.42 -10.45
C VAL A 53 13.78 1.57 -10.15
N ALA A 54 13.95 1.92 -8.88
CA ALA A 54 14.92 2.96 -8.47
C ALA A 54 16.37 2.57 -8.81
N ASN A 55 16.74 1.30 -8.61
CA ASN A 55 18.06 0.79 -8.97
C ASN A 55 18.30 0.85 -10.49
N LEU A 56 17.35 0.38 -11.29
CA LEU A 56 17.42 0.46 -12.76
C LEU A 56 17.57 1.89 -13.27
N ARG A 57 16.88 2.86 -12.64
CA ARG A 57 17.02 4.29 -12.98
C ARG A 57 18.43 4.80 -12.66
N THR A 58 18.98 4.40 -11.51
CA THR A 58 20.32 4.80 -11.05
C THR A 58 21.40 4.24 -11.97
N GLU A 59 21.33 2.95 -12.31
CA GLU A 59 22.25 2.28 -13.24
C GLU A 59 22.23 2.95 -14.61
N ARG A 60 21.04 3.28 -15.13
CA ARG A 60 20.90 3.99 -16.40
C ARG A 60 21.55 5.37 -16.37
N THR A 61 21.39 6.12 -15.27
CA THR A 61 22.02 7.44 -15.13
C THR A 61 23.54 7.35 -15.00
N ALA A 62 24.07 6.30 -14.37
CA ALA A 62 25.51 6.08 -14.26
C ALA A 62 26.11 5.70 -15.63
N ALA A 63 25.44 4.82 -16.39
CA ALA A 63 25.89 4.41 -17.71
C ALA A 63 25.83 5.54 -18.77
N GLY A 64 24.90 6.49 -18.63
CA GLY A 64 24.83 7.67 -19.51
C GLY A 64 25.74 8.83 -19.09
N GLY A 65 26.29 8.80 -17.88
CA GLY A 65 27.20 9.83 -17.35
C GLY A 65 28.67 9.65 -17.74
N ASP A 66 29.05 8.45 -18.20
CA ASP A 66 30.43 8.08 -18.60
C ASP A 66 30.77 8.45 -20.06
N GLN A 67 29.86 9.15 -20.76
CA GLN A 67 30.01 9.59 -22.15
C GLN A 67 30.24 11.10 -22.31
N ARG A 68 30.82 11.77 -21.31
CA ARG A 68 31.06 13.22 -21.35
C ARG A 68 32.49 13.62 -21.03
#